data_AF-A0A227J8B7-F1
#
_entry.id   AF-A0A227J8B7-F1
#
_cell.length_a   1.000
_cell.length_b   1.000
_cell.length_c   1.000
_cell.angle_alpha   90.00
_cell.angle_beta   90.00
_cell.angle_gamma   90.00
#
_symmetry.space_group_name_H-M   'P 1'
#
loop_
_entity.id
_entity.type
_entity.pdbx_description
1 polymer ?
#
loop_
_entity_poly.entity_id
_entity_poly.type
_entity_poly.pdbx_seq_one_letter_code
_entity_poly.pdbx_strand_id
1 'polypeptide(L)'
;PVVASNYNGKPKVVHPLIKPLGGSEGDFSYSAEFKDGLSEHGLITNESGLFEVTLSDQFECKGFSECPDDGTVEVTGKFNVYSRPWTLAICENQNTLPSGTSEQGDKFIAAGEHFSLTVKPVIWQKGGSISDPINSSAYCDALVTTNFMH
;
A
#
# COMPACT_ATOMS: atom_id res chain seq x y z
N PRO A 1 36.83 -3.20 -12.34
CA PRO A 1 35.46 -2.91 -12.84
C PRO A 1 34.87 -1.72 -12.08
N VAL A 2 34.54 -0.63 -12.79
CA VAL A 2 33.83 0.51 -12.19
C VAL A 2 32.35 0.18 -12.27
N VAL A 3 31.71 -0.02 -11.12
CA VAL A 3 30.25 -0.18 -11.06
C VAL A 3 29.63 1.18 -11.36
N ALA A 4 28.80 1.26 -12.40
CA ALA A 4 28.06 2.48 -12.71
C ALA A 4 27.06 2.76 -11.57
N SER A 5 27.32 3.83 -10.81
CA SER A 5 26.46 4.29 -9.70
C SER A 5 25.82 5.64 -10.00
N ASN A 6 26.06 6.21 -11.17
CA ASN A 6 25.69 7.57 -11.56
C ASN A 6 24.50 7.60 -12.54
N TYR A 7 23.58 6.65 -12.43
CA TYR A 7 22.40 6.62 -13.30
C TYR A 7 21.57 7.89 -13.08
N ASN A 8 21.26 8.57 -14.18
CA ASN A 8 20.45 9.77 -14.23
C ASN A 8 19.35 9.53 -15.28
N GLY A 9 18.08 9.56 -14.88
CA GLY A 9 16.99 9.17 -15.79
C GLY A 9 15.61 9.18 -15.16
N LYS A 10 14.60 8.97 -16.01
CA LYS A 10 13.19 8.89 -15.63
C LYS A 10 12.63 7.58 -16.19
N PRO A 11 12.80 6.46 -15.48
CA PRO A 11 12.37 5.16 -15.97
C PRO A 11 10.86 5.12 -16.19
N LYS A 12 10.45 4.35 -17.19
CA LYS A 12 9.07 3.94 -17.37
C LYS A 12 8.67 3.03 -16.20
N VAL A 13 7.52 3.31 -15.60
CA VAL A 13 6.96 2.55 -14.48
C VAL A 13 5.75 1.74 -14.95
N VAL A 14 5.67 0.48 -14.54
CA VAL A 14 4.50 -0.39 -14.72
C VAL A 14 4.23 -1.11 -13.39
N HIS A 15 2.97 -1.25 -12.98
CA HIS A 15 2.62 -1.69 -11.63
C HIS A 15 1.38 -2.63 -11.53
N PRO A 16 1.39 -3.80 -12.18
CA PRO A 16 0.26 -4.71 -12.12
C PRO A 16 -0.08 -5.15 -10.69
N LEU A 17 -1.39 -5.26 -10.43
CA LEU A 17 -1.90 -6.01 -9.27
C LEU A 17 -1.65 -7.52 -9.48
N ILE A 18 -0.91 -8.13 -8.56
CA ILE A 18 -0.61 -9.56 -8.56
C ILE A 18 -1.60 -10.33 -7.69
N LYS A 19 -2.00 -9.76 -6.55
CA LYS A 19 -3.01 -10.34 -5.64
C LYS A 19 -3.87 -9.24 -5.02
N PRO A 20 -5.19 -9.45 -4.91
CA PRO A 20 -5.95 -10.62 -5.38
C PRO A 20 -6.10 -10.66 -6.90
N LEU A 21 -6.30 -11.85 -7.46
CA LEU A 21 -6.53 -12.00 -8.90
C LEU A 21 -7.90 -11.40 -9.26
N GLY A 22 -7.95 -10.49 -10.23
CA GLY A 22 -9.18 -9.79 -10.61
C GLY A 22 -9.58 -8.67 -9.65
N GLY A 23 -8.72 -8.30 -8.70
CA GLY A 23 -8.90 -7.11 -7.88
C GLY A 23 -8.71 -5.81 -8.66
N SER A 24 -8.90 -4.69 -7.97
CA SER A 24 -8.72 -3.34 -8.48
C SER A 24 -7.30 -2.82 -8.25
N GLU A 25 -6.72 -2.12 -9.23
CA GLU A 25 -5.48 -1.37 -9.00
C GLU A 25 -5.72 -0.08 -8.19
N GLY A 26 -6.98 0.39 -8.13
CA GLY A 26 -7.33 1.61 -7.43
C GLY A 26 -6.56 2.83 -7.94
N ASP A 27 -6.27 3.77 -7.04
CA ASP A 27 -5.46 4.95 -7.30
C ASP A 27 -3.98 4.66 -7.00
N PHE A 28 -3.42 3.65 -7.65
CA PHE A 28 -1.99 3.36 -7.56
C PHE A 28 -1.20 4.39 -8.35
N SER A 29 -0.22 5.04 -7.72
CA SER A 29 0.67 5.98 -8.38
C SER A 29 2.09 5.91 -7.80
N TYR A 30 3.05 5.75 -8.70
CA TYR A 30 4.47 5.82 -8.40
C TYR A 30 5.22 6.34 -9.63
N SER A 31 6.23 7.16 -9.37
CA SER A 31 7.17 7.65 -10.37
C SER A 31 8.57 7.60 -9.76
N ALA A 32 9.59 7.59 -10.61
CA ALA A 32 10.97 7.72 -10.15
C ALA A 32 11.71 8.68 -11.09
N GLU A 33 12.48 9.58 -10.49
CA GLU A 33 13.52 10.36 -11.17
C GLU A 33 14.83 10.06 -10.43
N PHE A 34 15.80 9.51 -11.14
CA PHE A 34 17.10 9.17 -10.60
C PHE A 34 18.09 10.30 -10.85
N LYS A 35 18.84 10.64 -9.81
CA LYS A 35 20.03 11.51 -9.86
C LYS A 35 21.16 10.83 -9.12
N ASP A 36 22.27 10.61 -9.82
CA ASP A 36 23.43 9.88 -9.30
C ASP A 36 23.05 8.54 -8.63
N GLY A 37 22.16 7.79 -9.28
CA GLY A 37 21.68 6.48 -8.83
C GLY A 37 20.69 6.52 -7.67
N LEU A 38 20.30 7.70 -7.18
CA LEU A 38 19.35 7.88 -6.09
C LEU A 38 18.03 8.43 -6.59
N SER A 39 16.91 7.94 -6.03
CA SER A 39 15.58 8.48 -6.27
C SER A 39 14.77 8.48 -4.97
N GLU A 40 14.13 9.60 -4.67
CA GLU A 40 13.22 9.75 -3.53
C GLU A 40 11.85 10.21 -4.05
N HIS A 41 10.93 9.26 -4.17
CA HIS A 41 9.57 9.53 -4.63
C HIS A 41 8.55 8.81 -3.74
N GLY A 42 7.41 9.46 -3.54
CA GLY A 42 6.29 8.87 -2.83
C GLY A 42 5.59 7.80 -3.66
N LEU A 43 5.05 6.81 -2.97
CA LEU A 43 4.15 5.81 -3.52
C LEU A 43 2.77 6.00 -2.90
N ILE A 44 1.73 6.01 -3.74
CA ILE A 44 0.33 6.12 -3.32
C ILE A 44 -0.39 4.85 -3.77
N THR A 45 -1.17 4.27 -2.87
CA THR A 45 -2.20 3.28 -3.19
C THR A 45 -3.31 3.40 -2.16
N ASN A 46 -4.56 3.29 -2.62
CA ASN A 46 -5.74 3.19 -1.76
C ASN A 46 -6.26 1.75 -1.68
N GLU A 47 -5.61 0.81 -2.35
CA GLU A 47 -6.00 -0.59 -2.35
C GLU A 47 -5.01 -1.45 -1.56
N SER A 48 -5.55 -2.49 -0.94
CA SER A 48 -4.78 -3.58 -0.36
C SER A 48 -4.41 -4.58 -1.45
N GLY A 49 -3.36 -5.37 -1.21
CA GLY A 49 -2.89 -6.36 -2.16
C GLY A 49 -1.39 -6.39 -2.33
N LEU A 50 -0.96 -7.16 -3.32
CA LEU A 50 0.41 -7.27 -3.78
C LEU A 50 0.50 -6.65 -5.17
N PHE A 51 1.30 -5.60 -5.30
CA PHE A 51 1.61 -4.96 -6.58
C PHE A 51 3.08 -5.23 -6.91
N GLU A 52 3.39 -5.59 -8.15
CA GLU A 52 4.78 -5.67 -8.63
C GLU A 52 5.08 -4.40 -9.42
N VAL A 53 5.98 -3.56 -8.93
CA VAL A 53 6.43 -2.37 -9.64
C VAL A 53 7.68 -2.72 -10.43
N THR A 54 7.62 -2.49 -11.74
CA THR A 54 8.75 -2.62 -12.66
C THR A 54 9.15 -1.24 -13.19
N LEU A 55 10.43 -0.94 -13.10
CA LEU A 55 11.09 0.23 -13.64
C LEU A 55 11.94 -0.22 -14.83
N SER A 56 11.77 0.41 -16.00
CA SER A 56 12.57 0.13 -17.20
C SER A 56 13.05 1.41 -17.84
N ASP A 57 14.33 1.48 -18.20
CA ASP A 57 14.91 2.61 -18.95
C ASP A 57 16.13 2.17 -19.77
N GLN A 58 16.57 3.06 -20.66
CA GLN A 58 17.83 2.93 -21.39
C GLN A 58 18.91 3.76 -20.69
N PHE A 59 20.03 3.12 -20.34
CA PHE A 59 21.17 3.76 -19.69
C PHE A 59 22.34 3.93 -20.67
N GLU A 60 22.83 5.17 -20.82
CA GLU A 60 24.06 5.47 -21.58
C GLU A 60 25.29 5.08 -20.75
N CYS A 61 25.92 3.96 -21.10
CA CYS A 61 27.04 3.38 -20.35
C CYS A 61 28.41 3.62 -21.00
N LYS A 62 28.49 4.47 -22.03
CA LYS A 62 29.74 4.68 -22.78
C LYS A 62 30.88 5.09 -21.84
N GLY A 63 31.98 4.32 -21.88
CA GLY A 63 33.15 4.53 -21.01
C GLY A 63 33.17 3.69 -19.73
N PHE A 64 32.09 2.97 -19.42
CA PHE A 64 32.10 1.92 -18.40
C PHE A 64 32.52 0.56 -18.97
N SER A 65 33.08 -0.29 -18.12
CA SER A 65 33.38 -1.69 -18.49
C SER A 65 32.08 -2.44 -18.78
N GLU A 66 32.10 -3.36 -19.75
CA GLU A 66 30.94 -4.18 -20.16
C GLU A 66 29.81 -3.41 -20.86
N CYS A 67 30.05 -2.16 -21.27
CA CYS A 67 29.11 -1.44 -22.13
C CYS A 67 29.18 -1.98 -23.58
N PRO A 68 28.04 -2.28 -24.23
CA PRO A 68 28.01 -2.69 -25.64
C PRO A 68 28.53 -1.59 -26.58
N ASP A 69 28.84 -1.98 -27.82
CA ASP A 69 29.38 -1.06 -28.84
C ASP A 69 28.42 0.08 -29.20
N ASP A 70 27.11 -0.12 -29.05
CA ASP A 70 26.08 0.91 -29.26
C ASP A 70 26.06 1.97 -28.13
N GLY A 71 26.80 1.74 -27.04
CA GLY A 71 26.97 2.67 -25.93
C GLY A 71 25.80 2.69 -24.95
N THR A 72 24.83 1.79 -25.08
CA THR A 72 23.61 1.79 -24.24
C THR A 72 23.25 0.41 -23.73
N VAL A 73 22.57 0.36 -22.59
CA VAL A 73 22.00 -0.88 -22.03
C VAL A 73 20.59 -0.64 -21.51
N GLU A 74 19.70 -1.61 -21.69
CA GLU A 74 18.42 -1.64 -21.00
C GLU A 74 18.64 -2.01 -19.54
N VAL A 75 18.12 -1.19 -18.63
CA VAL A 75 18.16 -1.43 -17.18
C VAL A 75 16.75 -1.65 -16.68
N THR A 76 16.59 -2.69 -15.85
CA THR A 76 15.29 -3.03 -15.25
C THR A 76 15.45 -3.23 -13.75
N GLY A 77 14.61 -2.54 -12.97
CA GLY A 77 14.47 -2.71 -11.53
C GLY A 77 13.07 -3.21 -11.19
N LYS A 78 12.96 -4.05 -10.16
CA LYS A 78 11.68 -4.56 -9.69
C LYS A 78 11.58 -4.53 -8.17
N PHE A 79 10.42 -4.18 -7.66
CA PHE A 79 10.11 -4.32 -6.24
C PHE A 79 8.62 -4.62 -6.04
N ASN A 80 8.30 -5.20 -4.88
CA ASN A 80 6.95 -5.57 -4.51
C ASN A 80 6.41 -4.61 -3.45
N VAL A 81 5.14 -4.22 -3.61
CA VAL A 81 4.40 -3.41 -2.64
C VAL A 81 3.34 -4.29 -2.01
N TYR A 82 3.50 -4.56 -0.71
CA TYR A 82 2.54 -5.30 0.09
C TYR A 82 1.68 -4.31 0.87
N SER A 83 0.55 -3.94 0.29
CA SER A 83 -0.41 -3.04 0.92
C SER A 83 -1.47 -3.84 1.68
N ARG A 84 -1.78 -3.44 2.91
CA ARG A 84 -2.90 -4.00 3.70
C ARG A 84 -3.84 -2.86 4.04
N PRO A 85 -5.13 -3.12 4.31
CA PRO A 85 -5.96 -2.09 4.92
C PRO A 85 -5.29 -1.65 6.22
N TRP A 86 -5.18 -0.34 6.38
CA TRP A 86 -4.56 0.25 7.56
C TRP A 86 -5.46 0.07 8.80
N THR A 87 -6.78 0.14 8.60
CA THR A 87 -7.75 0.08 9.68
C THR A 87 -8.92 -0.82 9.29
N LEU A 88 -9.39 -1.62 10.25
CA LEU A 88 -10.69 -2.28 10.20
C LEU A 88 -11.64 -1.53 11.13
N ALA A 89 -12.66 -0.90 10.57
CA ALA A 89 -13.69 -0.22 11.35
C ALA A 89 -14.76 -1.24 11.77
N ILE A 90 -15.10 -1.27 13.06
CA ILE A 90 -16.27 -1.98 13.56
C ILE A 90 -17.42 -0.99 13.51
N CYS A 91 -18.39 -1.26 12.65
CA CYS A 91 -19.54 -0.39 12.46
C CYS A 91 -20.77 -1.06 13.04
N GLU A 92 -21.55 -0.32 13.83
CA GLU A 92 -22.81 -0.82 14.35
C GLU A 92 -23.77 -1.08 13.18
N ASN A 93 -24.03 -2.36 12.93
CA ASN A 93 -25.13 -2.83 12.11
C ASN A 93 -26.04 -3.73 12.95
N GLN A 94 -26.94 -4.50 12.32
CA GLN A 94 -28.20 -5.08 12.84
C GLN A 94 -28.23 -5.63 14.29
N ASN A 95 -27.10 -6.01 14.89
CA ASN A 95 -26.97 -6.30 16.31
C ASN A 95 -25.84 -5.45 16.91
N THR A 96 -26.19 -4.41 17.67
CA THR A 96 -25.25 -3.59 18.44
C THR A 96 -24.51 -4.47 19.45
N LEU A 97 -23.18 -4.35 19.49
CA LEU A 97 -22.41 -4.99 20.55
C LEU A 97 -22.81 -4.37 21.90
N PRO A 98 -22.83 -5.17 22.98
CA PRO A 98 -22.97 -4.63 24.33
C PRO A 98 -21.90 -3.56 24.57
N SER A 99 -22.32 -2.33 24.85
CA SER A 99 -21.45 -1.16 25.01
C SER A 99 -21.42 -0.62 26.45
N GLY A 100 -21.80 -1.42 27.43
CA GLY A 100 -21.72 -1.04 28.85
C GLY A 100 -20.30 -1.05 29.43
N THR A 101 -20.19 -0.54 30.65
CA THR A 101 -18.97 -0.53 31.46
C THR A 101 -19.07 -1.55 32.59
N SER A 102 -18.02 -1.65 33.41
CA SER A 102 -18.08 -2.42 34.67
C SER A 102 -19.09 -1.89 35.69
N GLU A 103 -19.64 -0.68 35.48
CA GLU A 103 -20.54 -0.01 36.43
C GLU A 103 -21.97 0.16 35.90
N GLN A 104 -22.18 0.39 34.60
CA GLN A 104 -23.48 0.73 34.02
C GLN A 104 -23.62 0.26 32.55
N GLY A 105 -24.85 0.05 32.08
CA GLY A 105 -25.15 -0.35 30.69
C GLY A 105 -25.20 -1.87 30.49
N ASP A 106 -25.14 -2.30 29.22
CA ASP A 106 -25.20 -3.72 28.86
C ASP A 106 -23.97 -4.47 29.38
N LYS A 107 -24.20 -5.67 29.93
CA LYS A 107 -23.10 -6.51 30.44
C LYS A 107 -22.19 -6.94 29.29
N PHE A 108 -20.89 -7.02 29.56
CA PHE A 108 -19.94 -7.63 28.64
C PHE A 108 -20.36 -9.06 28.28
N ILE A 109 -20.04 -9.46 27.05
CA ILE A 109 -20.18 -10.84 26.59
C ILE A 109 -19.31 -11.74 27.48
N ALA A 110 -19.89 -12.79 28.04
CA ALA A 110 -19.18 -13.70 28.92
C ALA A 110 -18.05 -14.43 28.17
N ALA A 111 -16.97 -14.75 28.88
CA ALA A 111 -15.87 -15.52 28.28
C ALA A 111 -16.37 -16.88 27.79
N GLY A 112 -16.06 -17.23 26.54
CA GLY A 112 -16.48 -18.48 25.91
C GLY A 112 -17.79 -18.39 25.13
N GLU A 113 -18.55 -17.30 25.26
CA GLU A 113 -19.73 -17.05 24.43
C GLU A 113 -19.33 -16.61 23.01
N HIS A 114 -20.09 -17.07 22.02
CA HIS A 114 -19.87 -16.70 20.63
C HIS A 114 -20.39 -15.28 20.35
N PHE A 115 -19.64 -14.54 19.55
CA PHE A 115 -20.06 -13.24 19.03
C PHE A 115 -19.67 -13.10 17.56
N SER A 116 -20.32 -12.19 16.86
CA SER A 116 -20.02 -11.86 15.47
C SER A 116 -19.81 -10.36 15.32
N LEU A 117 -18.80 -9.98 14.54
CA LEU A 117 -18.51 -8.60 14.18
C LEU A 117 -18.63 -8.44 12.67
N THR A 118 -19.20 -7.32 12.25
CA THR A 118 -18.99 -6.84 10.89
C THR A 118 -17.85 -5.83 10.89
N VAL A 119 -16.84 -6.09 10.08
CA VAL A 119 -15.70 -5.18 9.92
C VAL A 119 -15.69 -4.59 8.52
N LYS A 120 -15.33 -3.30 8.45
CA LYS A 120 -15.21 -2.54 7.22
C LYS A 120 -13.73 -2.17 7.01
N PRO A 121 -13.07 -2.64 5.93
CA PRO A 121 -11.66 -2.37 5.69
C PRO A 121 -11.52 -0.99 5.05
N VAL A 122 -11.19 0.02 5.85
CA VAL A 122 -11.21 1.41 5.39
C VAL A 122 -9.87 1.81 4.78
N ILE A 123 -9.94 2.64 3.75
CA ILE A 123 -8.77 3.34 3.20
C ILE A 123 -8.18 4.22 4.31
N TRP A 124 -6.86 4.43 4.30
CA TRP A 124 -6.20 5.32 5.25
C TRP A 124 -6.89 6.69 5.30
N GLN A 125 -7.18 7.15 6.52
CA GLN A 125 -7.86 8.43 6.77
C GLN A 125 -6.86 9.48 7.24
N LYS A 126 -6.95 10.69 6.68
CA LYS A 126 -6.11 11.82 7.10
C LYS A 126 -6.33 12.11 8.58
N GLY A 127 -5.22 12.32 9.30
CA GLY A 127 -5.27 12.53 10.76
C GLY A 127 -5.40 11.23 11.57
N GLY A 128 -5.24 10.07 10.93
CA GLY A 128 -4.94 8.83 11.65
C GLY A 128 -3.68 9.01 12.49
N SER A 129 -3.71 8.51 13.72
CA SER A 129 -2.56 8.58 14.63
C SER A 129 -1.70 7.33 14.53
N ILE A 130 -0.39 7.52 14.72
CA ILE A 130 0.60 6.43 14.80
C ILE A 130 0.76 5.96 16.26
N SER A 131 0.52 6.84 17.25
CA SER A 131 0.77 6.56 18.68
C SER A 131 -0.33 7.03 19.63
N ASP A 132 -1.21 7.93 19.21
CA ASP A 132 -2.26 8.53 20.03
C ASP A 132 -3.62 7.89 19.72
N PRO A 133 -4.64 8.11 20.57
CA PRO A 133 -6.01 7.72 20.27
C PRO A 133 -6.46 8.27 18.92
N ILE A 134 -7.03 7.40 18.10
CA ILE A 134 -7.52 7.73 16.76
C ILE A 134 -8.99 8.14 16.88
N ASN A 135 -9.36 9.29 16.30
CA ASN A 135 -10.77 9.63 16.16
C ASN A 135 -11.41 8.75 15.08
N SER A 136 -12.24 7.80 15.52
CA SER A 136 -12.91 6.81 14.66
C SER A 136 -14.34 7.18 14.27
N SER A 137 -14.85 8.35 14.69
CA SER A 137 -16.28 8.69 14.54
C SER A 137 -16.78 8.69 13.09
N ALA A 138 -15.90 8.98 12.12
CA ALA A 138 -16.22 9.01 10.70
C ALA A 138 -15.84 7.72 9.95
N TYR A 139 -15.26 6.72 10.62
CA TYR A 139 -14.69 5.55 9.94
C TYR A 139 -15.76 4.65 9.32
N CYS A 140 -16.98 4.68 9.84
CA CYS A 140 -18.09 3.94 9.24
C CYS A 140 -18.58 4.53 7.93
N ASP A 141 -18.33 5.81 7.67
CA ASP A 141 -18.64 6.49 6.41
C ASP A 141 -17.46 6.51 5.43
N ALA A 142 -16.26 6.13 5.89
CA ALA A 142 -15.05 6.12 5.08
C ALA A 142 -15.13 5.16 3.87
N LEU A 143 -14.37 5.47 2.83
CA LEU A 143 -14.21 4.58 1.67
C LEU A 143 -13.45 3.30 2.06
N VAL A 144 -13.69 2.22 1.31
CA VAL A 144 -13.10 0.90 1.57
C VAL A 144 -12.05 0.54 0.54
N THR A 145 -11.05 -0.24 0.94
CA THR A 145 -10.26 -1.01 -0.03
C THR A 145 -11.10 -2.21 -0.47
N THR A 146 -11.26 -2.35 -1.77
CA THR A 146 -12.07 -3.41 -2.37
C THR A 146 -11.36 -4.76 -2.36
N ASN A 147 -10.03 -4.76 -2.47
CA ASN A 147 -9.23 -5.97 -2.57
C ASN A 147 -9.13 -6.81 -1.29
N PHE A 148 -9.50 -6.26 -0.13
CA PHE A 148 -9.33 -6.98 1.15
C PHE A 148 -10.27 -8.19 1.28
N MET A 149 -11.44 -8.13 0.65
CA MET A 149 -12.49 -9.14 0.77
C MET A 149 -12.45 -10.18 -0.37
N HIS A 150 -11.43 -10.12 -1.23
CA HIS A 150 -11.25 -10.97 -2.40
C HIS A 150 -10.35 -12.19 -2.14
#